data_AF-A0A1F7K940-F1
#
_entry.id   AF-A0A1F7K940-F1
#
_cell.length_a   1.000
_cell.length_b   1.000
_cell.length_c   1.000
_cell.angle_alpha   90.00
_cell.angle_beta   90.00
_cell.angle_gamma   90.00
#
_symmetry.space_group_name_H-M   'P 1'
#
loop_
_entity.id
_entity.type
_entity.pdbx_description
1 polymer ?
#
loop_
_entity_poly.entity_id
_entity_poly.type
_entity_poly.pdbx_seq_one_letter_code
_entity_poly.pdbx_strand_id
1 'polypeptide(L)' 'MSKRSIYKIIGFNIQILRRELDMTQEKLAILTAIDRSYLGKMENGRVNPSLQKLFFIALTLKIPLSTLFKNGVVE' A
#
# COMPACT_ATOMS: atom_id res chain seq x y z
N MET A 1 -4.31 -10.27 21.52
CA MET A 1 -4.58 -9.71 20.18
C MET A 1 -3.25 -9.64 19.44
N SER A 2 -3.14 -10.27 18.27
CA SER A 2 -1.87 -10.27 17.52
C SER A 2 -1.50 -8.85 17.09
N LYS A 3 -0.29 -8.39 17.46
CA LYS A 3 0.26 -7.07 17.15
C LYS A 3 0.18 -6.85 15.63
N ARG A 4 -0.67 -5.93 15.16
CA ARG A 4 -0.75 -5.61 13.73
C ARG A 4 0.57 -4.95 13.32
N SER A 5 1.33 -5.62 12.45
CA SER A 5 2.53 -5.05 11.86
C SER A 5 2.21 -3.79 11.05
N ILE A 6 3.09 -2.79 11.10
CA ILE A 6 2.97 -1.57 10.27
C ILE A 6 2.77 -1.91 8.78
N TYR A 7 3.38 -2.99 8.29
CA TYR A 7 3.23 -3.43 6.91
C TYR A 7 1.82 -3.94 6.59
N LYS A 8 1.12 -4.54 7.58
CA LYS A 8 -0.29 -4.94 7.42
C LYS A 8 -1.21 -3.73 7.32
N ILE A 9 -0.92 -2.68 8.08
CA ILE A 9 -1.70 -1.43 8.07
C ILE A 9 -1.53 -0.73 6.72
N ILE A 10 -0.28 -0.54 6.29
CA ILE A 10 0.04 0.07 4.99
C ILE A 10 -0.57 -0.75 3.85
N GLY A 11 -0.36 -2.07 3.85
CA GLY A 11 -0.88 -2.95 2.81
C GLY A 11 -2.40 -2.92 2.70
N PHE A 12 -3.11 -2.91 3.84
CA PHE A 12 -4.55 -2.79 3.88
C PHE A 12 -5.03 -1.45 3.31
N ASN A 13 -4.41 -0.35 3.71
CA ASN A 13 -4.77 0.98 3.21
C ASN A 13 -4.54 1.10 1.69
N ILE A 14 -3.42 0.58 1.16
CA ILE A 14 -3.17 0.52 -0.29
C ILE A 14 -4.28 -0.25 -1.01
N GLN A 15 -4.67 -1.41 -0.48
CA GLN A 15 -5.71 -2.24 -1.08
C GLN A 15 -7.08 -1.54 -1.13
N ILE A 16 -7.49 -0.91 -0.03
CA ILE A 16 -8.77 -0.19 0.06
C ILE A 16 -8.78 0.97 -0.94
N LEU A 17 -7.78 1.85 -0.88
CA LEU A 17 -7.69 3.04 -1.73
C LEU A 17 -7.59 2.68 -3.21
N ARG A 18 -6.89 1.59 -3.55
CA ARG A 18 -6.84 1.07 -4.91
C ARG A 18 -8.23 0.62 -5.40
N ARG A 19 -9.00 -0.07 -4.55
CA ARG A 19 -10.35 -0.57 -4.89
C ARG A 19 -11.37 0.55 -5.00
N GLU A 20 -11.26 1.60 -4.19
CA GLU A 20 -12.09 2.81 -4.31
C GLU A 20 -11.92 3.52 -5.67
N LEU A 21 -10.79 3.29 -6.35
CA LEU A 21 -10.51 3.80 -7.69
C LEU A 21 -10.74 2.77 -8.81
N ASP A 22 -11.41 1.65 -8.51
CA ASP A 22 -11.65 0.53 -9.45
C ASP A 22 -10.37 0.03 -10.15
N MET A 23 -9.23 0.11 -9.46
CA MET A 23 -7.96 -0.35 -9.99
C MET A 23 -7.70 -1.80 -9.62
N THR A 24 -7.23 -2.61 -10.56
CA THR A 24 -6.69 -3.95 -10.28
C THR A 24 -5.26 -3.84 -9.73
N GLN A 25 -4.75 -4.91 -9.08
CA GLN A 25 -3.34 -4.96 -8.70
C GLN A 25 -2.43 -4.80 -9.92
N GLU A 26 -2.81 -5.38 -11.05
CA GLU A 26 -2.09 -5.25 -12.32
C GLU A 26 -2.00 -3.78 -12.77
N LYS A 27 -3.12 -3.06 -12.75
CA LYS A 27 -3.17 -1.65 -13.13
C LYS A 27 -2.27 -0.79 -12.24
N LEU A 28 -2.33 -0.98 -10.92
CA LEU A 28 -1.47 -0.22 -9.99
C LEU A 28 0.01 -0.58 -10.16
N ALA A 29 0.32 -1.87 -10.36
CA ALA A 29 1.67 -2.36 -10.61
C ALA A 29 2.30 -1.69 -11.84
N ILE A 30 1.57 -1.65 -12.96
CA ILE A 30 1.99 -0.98 -14.20
C ILE A 30 2.24 0.52 -13.94
N LEU A 31 1.29 1.21 -13.33
CA LEU A 31 1.38 2.67 -13.09
C LEU A 31 2.50 3.08 -12.12
N THR A 32 2.95 2.15 -11.27
CA THR A 32 4.01 2.40 -10.28
C THR A 32 5.35 1.77 -10.64
N ALA A 33 5.43 1.05 -11.78
CA ALA A 33 6.56 0.22 -12.14
C ALA A 33 6.99 -0.76 -11.02
N ILE A 34 6.00 -1.28 -10.28
CA ILE A 34 6.20 -2.27 -9.22
C ILE A 34 5.76 -3.63 -9.76
N ASP A 35 6.53 -4.68 -9.49
CA ASP A 35 6.12 -6.05 -9.81
C ASP A 35 4.76 -6.39 -9.15
N ARG A 36 3.83 -6.94 -9.94
CA ARG A 36 2.47 -7.27 -9.48
C ARG A 36 2.47 -8.25 -8.30
N SER A 37 3.37 -9.23 -8.29
CA SER A 37 3.50 -10.18 -7.18
C SER A 37 4.01 -9.49 -5.92
N TYR A 38 4.97 -8.59 -6.05
CA TYR A 38 5.47 -7.74 -4.97
C TYR A 38 4.38 -6.82 -4.41
N LEU A 39 3.59 -6.17 -5.27
CA LEU A 39 2.43 -5.37 -4.85
C LEU A 39 1.40 -6.23 -4.09
N GLY A 40 1.11 -7.44 -4.58
CA GLY A 40 0.24 -8.38 -3.87
C GLY A 40 0.77 -8.77 -2.49
N LYS A 41 2.09 -9.01 -2.37
CA LYS A 41 2.73 -9.25 -1.06
C LYS A 41 2.69 -8.01 -0.17
N MET A 42 2.82 -6.81 -0.75
CA MET A 42 2.73 -5.53 -0.05
C MET A 42 1.35 -5.31 0.55
N GLU A 43 0.28 -5.48 -0.24
CA GLU A 43 -1.09 -5.39 0.25
C GLU A 43 -1.39 -6.39 1.38
N ASN A 44 -0.73 -7.55 1.34
CA ASN A 44 -0.83 -8.56 2.38
C ASN A 44 0.12 -8.34 3.57
N GLY A 45 0.90 -7.26 3.59
CA GLY A 45 1.86 -6.94 4.66
C GLY A 45 3.01 -7.93 4.80
N ARG A 46 3.40 -8.60 3.72
CA ARG A 46 4.44 -9.66 3.69
C ARG A 46 5.81 -9.17 3.19
N VAL A 47 5.96 -7.87 2.93
CA VAL A 47 7.23 -7.26 2.49
C VAL A 47 7.45 -5.93 3.22
N ASN A 48 8.71 -5.50 3.24
CA ASN A 48 9.12 -4.16 3.66
C ASN A 48 9.34 -3.29 2.40
N PRO A 49 8.35 -2.48 1.98
CA PRO A 49 8.50 -1.59 0.83
C PRO A 49 9.42 -0.41 1.16
N SER A 50 10.22 0.03 0.19
CA SER A 50 10.98 1.27 0.35
C SER A 50 10.06 2.48 0.39
N LEU A 51 10.49 3.55 1.07
CA LEU A 51 9.76 4.82 1.14
C LEU A 51 9.44 5.36 -0.26
N GLN A 52 10.36 5.22 -1.21
CA GLN A 52 10.16 5.64 -2.60
C GLN A 52 9.01 4.89 -3.29
N LYS A 53 8.87 3.58 -3.06
CA LYS A 53 7.73 2.81 -3.60
C LYS A 53 6.41 3.27 -2.99
N LEU A 54 6.38 3.51 -1.68
CA LEU A 54 5.19 4.03 -0.99
C LEU A 54 4.81 5.42 -1.51
N PHE A 55 5.80 6.27 -1.74
CA PHE A 55 5.60 7.60 -2.32
C PHE A 55 5.01 7.53 -3.73
N PHE A 56 5.54 6.68 -4.61
CA PHE A 56 4.98 6.49 -5.94
C PHE A 56 3.55 5.94 -5.92
N ILE A 57 3.25 4.98 -5.04
CA ILE A 57 1.89 4.49 -4.85
C ILE A 57 0.96 5.64 -4.41
N ALA A 58 1.38 6.45 -3.45
CA ALA A 58 0.57 7.58 -2.99
C ALA A 58 0.32 8.61 -4.11
N LEU A 59 1.33 8.89 -4.93
CA LEU A 59 1.17 9.74 -6.12
C LEU A 59 0.18 9.15 -7.13
N THR A 60 0.30 7.87 -7.47
CA THR A 60 -0.59 7.18 -8.40
C THR A 60 -2.03 7.13 -7.90
N LEU A 61 -2.23 6.95 -6.59
CA LEU A 61 -3.55 6.96 -5.94
C LEU A 61 -4.07 8.38 -5.68
N LYS A 62 -3.28 9.42 -5.96
CA LYS A 62 -3.60 10.86 -5.75
C LYS A 62 -3.96 11.20 -4.29
N ILE A 63 -3.16 10.69 -3.36
CA ILE A 63 -3.35 10.89 -1.91
C ILE A 63 -2.06 11.41 -1.25
N PRO A 64 -2.16 12.08 -0.09
CA PRO A 64 -1.00 12.30 0.76
C PRO A 64 -0.38 10.98 1.22
N LEU A 65 0.95 10.88 1.24
CA LEU A 65 1.68 9.69 1.70
C LEU A 65 1.27 9.25 3.11
N SER A 66 1.00 10.21 4.01
CA SER A 66 0.53 9.94 5.37
C SER A 66 -0.77 9.13 5.44
N THR A 67 -1.60 9.19 4.39
CA THR A 67 -2.85 8.42 4.29
C THR A 67 -2.59 6.92 4.32
N LEU A 68 -1.44 6.46 3.78
CA LEU A 68 -1.06 5.05 3.82
C LEU A 68 -0.80 4.54 5.25
N PHE A 69 -0.59 5.43 6.21
CA PHE A 69 -0.32 5.11 7.61
C PHE A 69 -1.52 5.32 8.54
N LYS A 70 -2.68 5.73 8.02
CA LYS A 70 -3.90 5.86 8.84
C LYS A 70 -4.20 4.54 9.56
N ASN A 71 -4.65 4.65 10.81
CA ASN A 71 -4.92 3.52 11.72
C ASN A 71 -3.68 2.80 12.28
N GLY A 72 -2.48 3.32 12.04
CA GLY A 72 -1.29 3.00 12.83
C GLY A 72 -1.41 3.60 14.21
N VAL A 73 -1.69 2.78 15.22
CA VAL A 73 -1.63 3.22 16.62
C VAL A 73 -0.16 3.38 16.98
N VAL A 74 0.22 4.57 17.42
CA VAL A 74 1.47 4.82 18.14
C VAL A 74 1.07 4.78 19.61
N GLU A 75 1.43 3.71 20.31
CA GLU A 75 1.42 3.70 21.78
C GLU A 75 2.61 4.52 22.30
#